data_AF-A0A834I8U9-F1
#
_entry.id   AF-A0A834I8U9-F1
#
_cell.length_a   1.000
_cell.length_b   1.000
_cell.length_c   1.000
_cell.angle_alpha   90.00
_cell.angle_beta   90.00
_cell.angle_gamma   90.00
#
_symmetry.space_group_name_H-M   'P 1'
#
loop_
_entity.id
_entity.type
_entity.pdbx_description
1 polymer ?
#
loop_
_entity_poly.entity_id
_entity_poly.type
_entity_poly.pdbx_seq_one_letter_code
_entity_poly.pdbx_strand_id
1 'polypeptide(L)'
;MEKFMTDVRQRFYIHGCPVRGEVVHLHDTLTTILAQRDYPQAIKVLLGEMLVASALLSSTLKIQGRLSLQIQGSGTLKWVMA
;
A
#
# COMPACT_ATOMS: atom_id res chain seq x y z
N MET A 1 24.29 -12.78 -4.98
CA MET A 1 23.68 -11.44 -4.97
C MET A 1 22.60 -11.45 -3.91
N GLU A 2 22.83 -10.74 -2.82
CA GLU A 2 21.90 -10.63 -1.70
C GLU A 2 20.66 -9.85 -2.18
N LYS A 3 19.52 -10.54 -2.29
CA LYS A 3 18.25 -9.93 -2.66
C LYS A 3 17.81 -9.08 -1.47
N PHE A 4 17.94 -7.76 -1.56
CA PHE A 4 17.21 -6.83 -0.70
C PHE A 4 15.71 -6.85 -1.08
N MET A 5 15.10 -8.03 -0.96
CA MET A 5 13.67 -8.30 -1.10
C MET A 5 13.09 -8.14 0.31
N THR A 6 12.63 -6.95 0.65
CA THR A 6 11.95 -6.81 1.93
C THR A 6 10.89 -5.74 1.84
N ASP A 7 9.65 -6.21 1.83
CA ASP A 7 8.52 -5.40 2.22
C ASP A 7 8.72 -5.00 3.69
N VAL A 8 8.85 -3.70 3.93
CA VAL A 8 9.14 -3.16 5.27
C VAL A 8 8.15 -2.07 5.63
N ARG A 9 7.77 -2.07 6.90
CA ARG A 9 6.99 -1.02 7.52
C ARG A 9 7.64 -0.61 8.83
N GLN A 10 8.04 0.65 8.92
CA GLN A 10 8.75 1.18 10.07
C GLN A 10 8.07 2.43 10.61
N ARG A 11 7.73 2.40 11.90
CA ARG A 11 7.20 3.55 12.62
C ARG A 11 8.33 4.38 13.18
N PHE A 12 8.13 5.69 13.24
CA PHE A 12 9.05 6.61 13.89
C PHE A 12 8.31 7.72 14.63
N TYR A 13 9.02 8.35 15.56
CA TYR A 13 8.54 9.47 16.34
C TYR A 13 9.50 10.63 16.17
N ILE A 14 8.97 11.85 16.07
CA ILE A 14 9.79 13.05 15.98
C ILE A 14 10.03 13.57 17.40
N HIS A 15 11.30 13.56 17.84
CA HIS A 15 11.64 14.02 19.17
C HIS A 15 11.24 15.50 19.36
N GLY A 16 10.58 15.81 20.48
CA GLY A 16 10.11 17.16 20.80
C GLY A 16 8.86 17.61 20.03
N CYS A 17 8.21 16.75 19.24
CA CYS A 17 6.99 17.06 18.51
C CYS A 17 5.93 15.95 18.74
N PRO A 18 4.64 16.29 18.94
CA PRO A 18 3.58 15.29 19.10
C PRO A 18 3.16 14.65 17.76
N VAL A 19 4.13 14.36 16.88
CA VAL A 19 3.92 13.78 15.56
C VAL A 19 4.59 12.42 15.49
N ARG A 20 3.82 11.43 15.04
CA ARG A 20 4.29 10.09 14.69
C ARG A 20 4.23 9.93 13.17
N GLY A 21 5.19 9.23 12.62
CA GLY A 21 5.22 8.92 11.20
C GLY A 21 5.44 7.44 10.96
N GLU A 22 5.24 7.03 9.72
CA GLU A 22 5.48 5.66 9.28
C GLU A 22 6.04 5.69 7.86
N VAL A 23 6.99 4.79 7.60
CA VAL A 23 7.55 4.53 6.28
C VAL A 23 7.16 3.12 5.88
N VAL A 24 6.58 2.99 4.69
CA VAL A 24 6.21 1.71 4.08
C VAL A 24 6.93 1.58 2.75
N HIS A 25 7.55 0.44 2.54
CA HIS A 25 8.11 0.03 1.25
C HIS A 25 7.58 -1.35 0.92
N LEU A 26 6.90 -1.47 -0.22
CA LEU A 26 6.30 -2.71 -0.71
C LEU A 26 6.82 -2.98 -2.13
N HIS A 27 7.78 -3.87 -2.25
CA HIS A 27 8.35 -4.30 -3.53
C HIS A 27 7.83 -5.68 -3.94
N ASP A 28 7.89 -6.65 -3.02
CA ASP A 28 7.58 -8.04 -3.33
C ASP A 28 6.08 -8.26 -3.41
N THR A 29 5.34 -7.68 -2.45
CA THR A 29 3.86 -7.69 -2.48
C THR A 29 3.36 -7.03 -3.76
N LEU A 30 3.91 -5.87 -4.15
CA LEU A 30 3.48 -5.17 -5.37
C LEU A 30 3.81 -5.98 -6.62
N THR A 31 5.05 -6.47 -6.74
CA THR A 31 5.48 -7.32 -7.87
C THR A 31 4.60 -8.56 -8.00
N THR A 32 4.27 -9.21 -6.89
CA THR A 32 3.42 -10.40 -6.86
C THR A 32 2.00 -10.11 -7.35
N ILE A 33 1.41 -8.97 -6.96
CA ILE A 33 0.08 -8.57 -7.42
C ILE A 33 0.09 -8.23 -8.92
N LEU A 34 1.09 -7.46 -9.36
CA LEU A 34 1.20 -7.03 -10.76
C LEU A 34 1.54 -8.19 -11.71
N ALA A 35 2.14 -9.28 -11.21
CA ALA A 35 2.40 -10.48 -12.00
C ALA A 35 1.12 -11.29 -12.33
N GLN A 36 0.01 -11.06 -11.62
CA GLN A 36 -1.22 -11.84 -11.82
C GLN A 36 -1.95 -11.49 -13.11
N ARG A 37 -1.81 -10.25 -13.58
CA ARG A 37 -2.44 -9.75 -14.81
C ARG A 37 -1.59 -8.65 -15.42
N ASP A 38 -1.57 -8.58 -16.75
CA ASP A 38 -0.96 -7.44 -17.42
C ASP A 38 -1.89 -6.23 -17.40
N TYR A 39 -1.68 -5.38 -16.39
CA TYR A 39 -2.43 -4.14 -16.21
C TYR A 39 -1.83 -2.99 -17.06
N PRO A 40 -2.66 -2.07 -17.57
CA PRO A 40 -2.17 -0.80 -18.12
C PRO A 40 -1.37 -0.02 -17.07
N GLN A 41 -0.38 0.77 -17.51
CA GLN A 41 0.53 1.48 -16.61
C GLN A 41 -0.21 2.34 -15.56
N ALA A 42 -1.29 3.03 -15.95
CA ALA A 42 -2.09 3.83 -15.03
C ALA A 42 -2.69 3.00 -13.88
N ILE A 43 -3.12 1.77 -14.16
CA ILE A 43 -3.67 0.85 -13.16
C ILE A 43 -2.57 0.27 -12.28
N LYS A 44 -1.38 -0.01 -12.84
CA LYS A 44 -0.21 -0.46 -12.08
C LYS A 44 0.18 0.57 -11.01
N VAL A 45 0.21 1.85 -11.38
CA VAL A 45 0.50 2.96 -10.45
C VAL A 45 -0.59 3.06 -9.38
N LEU A 46 -1.87 3.10 -9.78
CA LEU A 46 -2.99 3.21 -8.84
C LEU A 46 -3.02 2.07 -7.82
N LEU A 47 -2.79 0.83 -8.25
CA LEU A 47 -2.71 -0.33 -7.35
C LEU A 47 -1.57 -0.20 -6.35
N GLY A 48 -0.41 0.30 -6.78
CA GLY A 48 0.72 0.56 -5.89
C GLY A 48 0.42 1.61 -4.84
N GLU A 49 -0.17 2.74 -5.25
CA GLU A 49 -0.61 3.81 -4.34
C GLU A 49 -1.63 3.29 -3.33
N MET A 50 -2.63 2.54 -3.78
CA MET A 50 -3.66 1.97 -2.92
C MET A 50 -3.08 0.96 -1.93
N LEU A 51 -2.14 0.11 -2.36
CA LEU A 51 -1.51 -0.87 -1.48
C LEU A 51 -0.71 -0.20 -0.35
N VAL A 52 0.08 0.83 -0.68
CA VAL A 52 0.82 1.60 0.31
C VAL A 52 -0.13 2.36 1.24
N ALA A 53 -1.19 2.96 0.70
CA ALA A 53 -2.21 3.65 1.49
C ALA A 53 -2.91 2.69 2.47
N SER A 54 -3.34 1.52 2.00
CA SER A 54 -3.93 0.48 2.85
C SER A 54 -2.98 0.03 3.96
N ALA A 55 -1.69 -0.17 3.65
CA ALA A 55 -0.69 -0.56 4.64
C ALA A 55 -0.48 0.50 5.73
N LEU A 56 -0.38 1.77 5.34
CA LEU A 56 -0.27 2.91 6.27
C LEU A 56 -1.53 3.07 7.12
N LEU A 57 -2.72 3.03 6.50
CA LEU A 57 -4.00 3.17 7.21
C LEU A 57 -4.22 2.02 8.20
N SER A 58 -3.90 0.78 7.80
CA SER A 58 -4.03 -0.40 8.67
C SER A 58 -3.22 -0.26 9.95
N SER A 59 -2.10 0.46 9.90
CA SER A 59 -1.21 0.66 11.04
C SER A 59 -1.83 1.59 12.10
N THR A 60 -2.75 2.46 11.71
CA THR A 60 -3.40 3.41 12.62
C THR A 60 -4.58 2.80 13.38
N LEU A 61 -5.07 1.64 12.92
CA LEU A 61 -6.21 0.94 13.50
C LEU A 61 -5.80 0.19 14.77
N LYS A 62 -6.57 0.37 15.85
CA LYS A 62 -6.40 -0.35 17.13
C LYS A 62 -7.15 -1.67 17.19
N ILE A 63 -7.89 -2.01 16.13
CA ILE A 63 -8.74 -3.19 16.05
C ILE A 63 -8.00 -4.34 15.36
N GLN A 64 -8.24 -5.57 15.82
CA GLN A 64 -7.83 -6.77 15.09
C GLN A 64 -8.89 -7.07 14.04
N GLY A 65 -8.57 -6.77 12.78
CA GLY A 65 -9.50 -6.93 11.67
C GLY A 65 -8.80 -6.79 10.33
N ARG A 66 -9.58 -6.85 9.25
CA ARG A 66 -9.10 -6.64 7.88
C ARG A 66 -9.54 -5.26 7.42
N LEU A 67 -8.61 -4.48 6.90
CA LEU A 67 -8.90 -3.25 6.18
C LEU A 67 -8.91 -3.57 4.69
N SER A 68 -9.90 -3.04 3.98
CA SER A 68 -9.91 -3.02 2.51
C SER A 68 -10.20 -1.60 2.04
N LEU A 69 -9.39 -1.11 1.12
CA LEU A 69 -9.57 0.18 0.47
C LEU A 69 -10.18 -0.05 -0.90
N GLN A 70 -11.30 0.64 -1.20
CA GLN A 70 -11.95 0.57 -2.50
C GLN A 70 -12.13 1.97 -3.06
N ILE A 71 -11.75 2.15 -4.34
CA ILE A 71 -11.99 3.37 -5.10
C ILE A 71 -12.99 3.02 -6.20
N GLN A 72 -14.03 3.84 -6.37
CA GLN A 72 -15.04 3.69 -7.42
C GLN A 72 -14.93 4.83 -8.42
N GLY A 73 -14.95 4.48 -9.70
CA GLY A 73 -14.90 5.42 -10.81
C GLY A 73 -16.20 5.41 -11.61
N SER A 74 -16.56 6.57 -12.17
CA SER A 74 -17.72 6.71 -13.06
C SER A 74 -17.41 6.32 -14.52
N GLY A 75 -16.14 6.12 -14.87
CA GLY A 75 -15.68 5.86 -16.23
C GLY A 75 -15.53 4.37 -16.61
N THR A 76 -14.56 4.08 -17.48
CA THR A 76 -14.20 2.73 -17.96
C THR A 76 -13.71 1.84 -16.82
N LEU A 77 -13.04 2.43 -15.83
CA LEU A 77 -12.67 1.76 -14.59
C LEU A 77 -13.81 1.93 -13.57
N LYS A 78 -14.51 0.83 -13.27
CA LYS A 78 -15.64 0.84 -12.33
C LYS A 78 -15.19 0.87 -10.87
N TRP A 79 -14.23 0.03 -10.50
CA TRP A 79 -13.68 0.01 -9.16
C TRP A 79 -12.29 -0.64 -9.12
N VAL A 80 -11.52 -0.29 -8.10
CA VAL A 80 -10.24 -0.90 -7.73
C VAL A 80 -10.27 -1.16 -6.22
N MET A 81 -9.64 -2.24 -5.78
CA MET A 81 -9.62 -2.66 -4.38
C MET A 81 -8.23 -3.14 -3.98
N ALA A 82 -7.80 -2.78 -2.75
CA ALA A 82 -6.54 -3.20 -2.14
C ALA A 82 -6.74 -3.56 -0.66
#